data_AF-A0A7D5Z928-F1
#
_entry.id   AF-A0A7D5Z928-F1
#
_cell.length_a   1.000
_cell.length_b   1.000
_cell.length_c   1.000
_cell.angle_alpha   90.00
_cell.angle_beta   90.00
_cell.angle_gamma   90.00
#
_symmetry.space_group_name_H-M   'P 1'
#
loop_
_entity.id
_entity.type
_entity.pdbx_description
1 polymer ?
#
loop_
_entity_poly.entity_id
_entity_poly.type
_entity_poly.pdbx_seq_one_letter_code
_entity_poly.pdbx_strand_id
1 'polypeptide(L)'
;MAAADATQALEALKRLQANQEISIIRLSETITDPAEQNSRPRASDASNSLLDGPTPAGLEADLAHYTELFAKLRFSYVEQVTKEKFIRAIVGDPPLIVTMQENLDLEKDNAEVKAGLKALKQEVAAMVTELESRGRELSRRYEAVQLDTAKLQDLPAKTRELEARVEQLRATQDLSGANPGLKLPLAKTLGLVERRRAEQQQLARELEALQAKVPRKQKEAERLQVELGPLQAKLQSSTAAAREAQRRKDAAFGGVADDLEQRARWWRASEDVLKRVLDLKT
;
A
#
# COMPACT_ATOMS: atom_id res chain seq x y z
N MET A 1 -12.66 -1.53 -10.85
CA MET A 1 -12.40 -2.47 -11.97
C MET A 1 -11.40 -3.54 -11.55
N ALA A 2 -10.18 -3.19 -11.13
CA ALA A 2 -9.14 -4.17 -10.75
C ALA A 2 -9.56 -5.26 -9.73
N ALA A 3 -10.36 -4.94 -8.71
CA ALA A 3 -10.84 -5.93 -7.75
C ALA A 3 -11.86 -6.93 -8.34
N ALA A 4 -12.70 -6.47 -9.28
CA ALA A 4 -13.66 -7.32 -9.98
C ALA A 4 -12.93 -8.28 -10.94
N ASP A 5 -11.90 -7.77 -11.62
CA ASP A 5 -11.06 -8.55 -12.52
C ASP A 5 -10.30 -9.67 -11.76
N ALA A 6 -9.79 -9.37 -10.55
CA ALA A 6 -9.14 -10.36 -9.69
C ALA A 6 -10.12 -11.44 -9.21
N THR A 7 -11.35 -11.08 -8.82
CA THR A 7 -12.36 -12.08 -8.41
C THR A 7 -12.80 -12.98 -9.57
N GLN A 8 -12.95 -12.43 -10.78
CA GLN A 8 -13.30 -13.22 -11.97
C GLN A 8 -12.17 -14.18 -12.36
N ALA A 9 -10.91 -13.74 -12.30
CA ALA A 9 -9.76 -14.60 -12.55
C ALA A 9 -9.67 -15.75 -11.52
N LEU A 10 -9.98 -15.47 -10.26
CA LEU A 10 -10.03 -16.48 -9.20
C LEU A 10 -11.10 -17.55 -9.45
N GLU A 11 -12.30 -17.12 -9.84
CA GLU A 11 -13.39 -18.03 -10.18
C GLU A 11 -13.07 -18.89 -11.42
N ALA A 12 -12.45 -18.30 -12.44
CA ALA A 12 -11.98 -19.02 -13.60
C ALA A 12 -10.92 -20.08 -13.24
N LEU A 13 -9.94 -19.72 -12.39
CA LEU A 13 -8.94 -20.66 -11.88
C LEU A 13 -9.56 -21.80 -11.07
N LYS A 14 -10.52 -21.51 -10.19
CA LYS A 14 -11.24 -22.53 -9.41
C LYS A 14 -12.02 -23.49 -10.32
N ARG A 15 -12.67 -22.98 -11.37
CA ARG A 15 -13.36 -23.83 -12.36
C ARG A 15 -12.38 -24.72 -13.12
N LEU A 16 -11.22 -24.20 -13.51
CA LEU A 16 -10.18 -24.98 -14.19
C LEU A 16 -9.59 -26.06 -13.27
N GLN A 17 -9.33 -25.75 -12.00
CA GLN A 17 -8.85 -26.72 -11.01
C GLN A 17 -9.88 -27.82 -10.74
N ALA A 18 -11.17 -27.48 -10.61
CA ALA A 18 -12.24 -28.47 -10.40
C ALA A 18 -12.42 -29.41 -11.61
N ASN A 19 -12.19 -28.90 -12.82
CA ASN A 19 -12.29 -29.70 -14.04
C ASN A 19 -11.03 -30.55 -14.31
N GLN A 20 -9.89 -30.21 -13.70
CA GLN A 20 -8.59 -30.85 -13.93
C GLN A 20 -7.95 -31.28 -12.60
N GLU A 21 -8.63 -32.13 -11.84
CA GLU A 21 -8.00 -32.84 -10.72
C GLU A 21 -6.99 -33.87 -11.25
N ILE A 22 -5.78 -33.39 -11.55
CA ILE A 22 -4.63 -34.23 -11.89
C ILE A 22 -4.12 -34.84 -10.58
N SER A 23 -4.80 -35.88 -10.09
CA SER A 23 -4.24 -36.70 -9.02
C SER A 23 -3.32 -37.75 -9.63
N ILE A 24 -2.12 -37.90 -9.06
CA ILE A 24 -1.16 -38.94 -9.44
C ILE A 24 -1.85 -40.32 -9.41
N ILE A 25 -2.81 -40.51 -8.50
CA ILE A 25 -3.63 -41.71 -8.35
C ILE A 25 -4.46 -41.98 -9.62
N ARG A 26 -5.21 -40.98 -10.15
CA ARG A 26 -5.98 -41.16 -11.40
C ARG A 26 -5.10 -41.37 -12.63
N LEU A 27 -3.93 -40.73 -12.67
CA LEU A 27 -2.97 -40.98 -13.75
C LEU A 27 -2.37 -42.38 -13.67
N SER A 28 -2.08 -42.89 -12.47
CA SER A 28 -1.60 -44.27 -12.28
C SER A 28 -2.67 -45.31 -12.62
N GLU A 29 -3.95 -45.02 -12.36
CA GLU A 29 -5.07 -45.87 -12.77
C GLU A 29 -5.17 -46.00 -14.30
N THR A 30 -4.87 -44.93 -15.06
CA THR A 30 -4.86 -45.01 -16.53
C THR A 30 -3.64 -45.74 -17.12
N ILE A 31 -2.56 -45.87 -16.35
CA ILE A 31 -1.35 -46.62 -16.76
C ILE A 31 -1.54 -48.12 -16.47
N THR A 32 -2.39 -48.48 -15.51
CA THR A 32 -2.64 -49.86 -15.10
C THR A 32 -3.87 -50.39 -15.86
N ASP A 33 -3.65 -51.12 -16.93
CA ASP A 33 -4.74 -51.68 -17.75
C ASP A 33 -5.59 -52.65 -16.88
N PRO A 34 -6.92 -52.43 -16.71
CA PRO A 34 -7.77 -53.28 -15.86
C PRO A 34 -7.91 -54.72 -16.39
N ALA A 35 -7.41 -55.00 -17.60
CA ALA A 35 -7.35 -56.34 -18.18
C ALA A 35 -6.34 -57.26 -17.48
N GLU A 36 -5.31 -56.74 -16.79
CA GLU A 36 -4.31 -57.57 -16.10
C GLU A 36 -4.78 -58.06 -14.71
N GLN A 37 -5.70 -57.34 -14.07
CA GLN A 37 -6.23 -57.69 -12.74
C GLN A 37 -7.17 -58.91 -12.73
N ASN A 38 -7.68 -59.35 -13.89
CA ASN A 38 -8.57 -60.51 -14.00
C ASN A 38 -7.83 -61.84 -14.27
N SER A 39 -6.50 -61.85 -14.27
CA SER A 39 -5.74 -63.10 -14.34
C SER A 39 -5.68 -63.75 -12.95
N ARG A 40 -6.41 -64.87 -12.81
CA ARG A 40 -6.53 -65.69 -11.58
C ARG A 40 -5.21 -65.80 -10.79
N PRO A 41 -5.24 -65.72 -9.45
CA PRO A 41 -4.03 -65.84 -8.65
C PRO A 41 -3.52 -67.27 -8.76
N ARG A 42 -2.47 -67.48 -9.55
CA ARG A 42 -1.61 -68.65 -9.40
C ARG A 42 -0.81 -68.43 -8.11
N ALA A 43 -1.09 -69.25 -7.10
CA ALA A 43 -0.34 -69.30 -5.87
C ALA A 43 1.11 -69.74 -6.16
N SER A 44 1.99 -68.77 -6.41
CA SER A 44 3.42 -68.89 -6.18
C SER A 44 3.82 -67.70 -5.32
N ASP A 45 4.18 -68.04 -4.09
CA ASP A 45 4.47 -67.19 -2.95
C ASP A 45 5.65 -66.23 -3.22
N ALA A 46 5.38 -65.04 -3.75
CA ALA A 46 6.36 -63.95 -3.89
C ALA A 46 5.76 -62.53 -4.04
N SER A 47 4.45 -62.32 -4.05
CA SER A 47 3.88 -61.02 -4.49
C SER A 47 2.57 -60.62 -3.80
N ASN A 48 2.53 -60.64 -2.47
CA ASN A 48 1.39 -60.16 -1.68
C ASN A 48 1.64 -58.89 -0.86
N SER A 49 2.70 -58.11 -1.17
CA SER A 49 2.92 -56.78 -0.55
C SER A 49 2.13 -55.64 -1.20
N LEU A 50 1.25 -55.93 -2.16
CA LEU A 50 0.46 -54.94 -2.93
C LEU A 50 -0.87 -54.55 -2.27
N LEU A 51 -0.97 -54.55 -0.94
CA LEU A 51 -2.19 -54.10 -0.24
C LEU A 51 -2.17 -52.63 0.18
N ASP A 52 -1.06 -51.94 0.00
CA ASP A 52 -0.99 -50.48 0.14
C ASP A 52 -0.70 -49.90 -1.24
N GLY A 53 -1.48 -48.91 -1.68
CA GLY A 53 -1.36 -48.33 -3.03
C GLY A 53 0.07 -47.86 -3.34
N PRO A 54 0.42 -47.66 -4.62
CA PRO A 54 1.79 -47.38 -5.04
C PRO A 54 2.30 -46.09 -4.40
N THR A 55 2.97 -46.22 -3.27
CA THR A 55 3.74 -45.14 -2.67
C THR A 55 5.06 -45.06 -3.44
N PRO A 56 5.59 -43.85 -3.72
CA PRO A 56 6.79 -43.68 -4.53
C PRO A 56 8.01 -44.44 -3.97
N ALA A 57 8.11 -44.58 -2.65
CA ALA A 57 9.14 -45.38 -2.00
C ALA A 57 8.95 -46.90 -2.17
N GLY A 58 7.71 -47.38 -2.30
CA GLY A 58 7.40 -48.78 -2.58
C GLY A 58 7.77 -49.18 -4.01
N LEU A 59 7.52 -48.30 -4.99
CA LEU A 59 7.89 -48.53 -6.39
C LEU A 59 9.40 -48.69 -6.59
N GLU A 60 10.23 -47.89 -5.91
CA GLU A 60 11.69 -48.02 -5.99
C GLU A 60 12.18 -49.36 -5.45
N ALA A 61 11.62 -49.82 -4.32
CA ALA A 61 11.94 -51.11 -3.73
C ALA A 61 11.50 -52.28 -4.63
N ASP A 62 10.30 -52.18 -5.22
CA ASP A 62 9.78 -53.17 -6.15
C ASP A 62 10.65 -53.26 -7.42
N LEU A 63 11.02 -52.12 -8.01
CA LEU A 63 11.90 -52.09 -9.17
C LEU A 63 13.27 -52.73 -8.87
N ALA A 64 13.85 -52.43 -7.71
CA ALA A 64 15.10 -53.06 -7.27
C ALA A 64 14.94 -54.59 -7.14
N HIS A 65 13.89 -55.04 -6.47
CA HIS A 65 13.59 -56.47 -6.32
C HIS A 65 13.39 -57.16 -7.68
N TYR A 66 12.61 -56.58 -8.60
CA TYR A 66 12.40 -57.15 -9.92
C TYR A 66 13.68 -57.17 -10.76
N THR A 67 14.54 -56.16 -10.66
CA THR A 67 15.83 -56.19 -11.38
C THR A 67 16.70 -57.35 -10.93
N GLU A 68 16.75 -57.64 -9.63
CA GLU A 68 17.51 -58.76 -9.08
C GLU A 68 16.86 -60.11 -9.45
N LEU A 69 15.53 -60.22 -9.33
CA LEU A 69 14.78 -61.41 -9.70
C LEU A 69 14.97 -61.75 -11.19
N PHE A 70 14.82 -60.76 -12.08
CA PHE A 70 15.01 -60.97 -13.52
C PHE A 70 16.47 -61.26 -13.88
N ALA A 71 17.44 -60.68 -13.17
CA ALA A 71 18.85 -61.03 -13.35
C ALA A 71 19.11 -62.51 -13.01
N LYS A 72 18.56 -63.00 -11.89
CA LYS A 72 18.63 -64.41 -11.49
C LYS A 72 17.90 -65.33 -12.47
N LEU A 73 16.68 -64.97 -12.86
CA LEU A 73 15.88 -65.74 -13.81
C LEU A 73 16.56 -65.83 -15.17
N ARG A 74 17.12 -64.72 -15.66
CA ARG A 74 17.89 -64.68 -16.92
C ARG A 74 19.09 -65.62 -16.86
N PHE A 75 19.85 -65.61 -15.74
CA PHE A 75 20.98 -66.51 -15.57
C PHE A 75 20.55 -67.97 -15.58
N SER A 76 19.56 -68.32 -14.75
CA SER A 76 19.03 -69.69 -14.66
C SER A 76 18.48 -70.18 -16.00
N TYR A 77 17.74 -69.35 -16.73
CA TYR A 77 17.18 -69.71 -18.02
C TYR A 77 18.25 -69.94 -19.08
N VAL A 78 19.22 -69.04 -19.20
CA VAL A 78 20.33 -69.18 -20.15
C VAL A 78 21.15 -70.44 -19.82
N GLU A 79 21.43 -70.69 -18.54
CA GLU A 79 22.12 -71.90 -18.11
C GLU A 79 21.32 -73.18 -18.45
N GLN A 80 20.02 -73.19 -18.17
CA GLN A 80 19.17 -74.36 -18.45
C GLN A 80 19.07 -74.64 -19.95
N VAL A 81 18.82 -73.61 -20.76
CA VAL A 81 18.71 -73.74 -22.22
C VAL A 81 20.04 -74.16 -22.84
N THR A 82 21.17 -73.63 -22.34
CA THR A 82 22.49 -74.05 -22.85
C THR A 82 22.81 -75.49 -22.47
N LYS A 83 22.53 -75.92 -21.23
CA LYS A 83 22.66 -77.32 -20.82
C LYS A 83 21.79 -78.25 -21.66
N GLU A 84 20.52 -77.90 -21.87
CA GLU A 84 19.59 -78.71 -22.68
C GLU A 84 20.07 -78.81 -24.13
N LYS A 85 20.41 -77.67 -24.76
CA LYS A 85 20.92 -77.65 -26.14
C LYS A 85 22.20 -78.46 -26.28
N PHE A 86 23.11 -78.39 -25.31
CA PHE A 86 24.35 -79.16 -25.31
C PHE A 86 24.08 -80.67 -25.22
N ILE A 87 23.21 -81.11 -24.30
CA ILE A 87 22.83 -82.52 -24.18
C ILE A 87 22.16 -83.00 -25.48
N ARG A 88 21.22 -82.22 -26.03
CA ARG A 88 20.56 -82.57 -27.29
C ARG A 88 21.55 -82.63 -28.47
N ALA A 89 22.56 -81.76 -28.50
CA ALA A 89 23.58 -81.78 -29.56
C ALA A 89 24.46 -83.04 -29.51
N ILE A 90 24.75 -83.57 -28.32
CA ILE A 90 25.60 -84.77 -28.13
C ILE A 90 24.79 -86.06 -28.25
N VAL A 91 23.55 -86.07 -27.76
CA VAL A 91 22.69 -87.26 -27.69
C VAL A 91 21.76 -87.39 -28.90
N GLY A 92 21.58 -86.32 -29.68
CA GLY A 92 20.76 -86.32 -30.89
C GLY A 92 21.35 -87.17 -32.02
N ASP A 93 20.49 -87.84 -32.78
CA ASP A 93 20.86 -88.62 -33.95
C ASP A 93 20.15 -88.04 -35.19
N PRO A 94 20.87 -87.39 -36.14
CA PRO A 94 22.32 -87.21 -36.19
C PRO A 94 22.85 -86.10 -35.24
N PRO A 95 24.14 -86.17 -34.82
CA PRO A 95 24.74 -85.18 -33.93
C PRO A 95 24.78 -83.80 -34.58
N LEU A 96 24.45 -82.76 -33.80
CA LEU A 96 24.41 -81.39 -34.30
C LEU A 96 25.84 -80.82 -34.36
N ILE A 97 26.43 -80.74 -35.54
CA ILE A 97 27.76 -80.15 -35.75
C ILE A 97 27.57 -78.70 -36.19
N VAL A 98 27.84 -77.76 -35.29
CA VAL A 98 27.81 -76.33 -35.62
C VAL A 98 28.98 -76.01 -36.54
N THR A 99 28.68 -75.51 -37.74
CA THR A 99 29.73 -75.14 -38.70
C THR A 99 30.28 -73.74 -38.43
N MET A 100 31.51 -73.48 -38.89
CA MET A 100 32.12 -72.14 -38.74
C MET A 100 31.30 -71.07 -39.47
N GLN A 101 30.66 -71.41 -40.59
CA GLN A 101 29.79 -70.49 -41.33
C GLN A 101 28.52 -70.14 -40.54
N GLU A 102 27.86 -71.12 -39.92
CA GLU A 102 26.70 -70.88 -39.06
C GLU A 102 27.03 -69.97 -37.87
N ASN A 103 28.21 -70.14 -37.26
CA ASN A 103 28.66 -69.24 -36.19
C ASN A 103 28.87 -67.81 -36.70
N LEU A 104 29.50 -67.64 -37.86
CA LEU A 104 29.73 -66.32 -38.44
C LEU A 104 28.41 -65.61 -38.81
N ASP A 105 27.42 -66.35 -39.29
CA ASP A 105 26.11 -65.77 -39.62
C ASP A 105 25.31 -65.43 -38.35
N LEU A 106 25.35 -66.29 -37.32
CA LEU A 106 24.76 -65.97 -36.00
C LEU A 106 25.46 -64.80 -35.32
N GLU A 107 26.76 -64.61 -35.51
CA GLU A 107 27.50 -63.45 -35.00
C GLU A 107 27.06 -62.15 -35.68
N LYS A 108 26.81 -62.16 -37.00
CA LYS A 108 26.27 -61.02 -37.74
C LYS A 108 24.86 -60.68 -37.26
N ASP A 109 23.96 -61.67 -37.18
CA ASP A 109 22.59 -61.46 -36.71
C ASP A 109 22.57 -60.91 -35.27
N ASN A 110 23.42 -61.46 -34.39
CA ASN A 110 23.55 -60.93 -33.03
C ASN A 110 24.12 -59.51 -33.00
N ALA A 111 25.03 -59.16 -33.91
CA ALA A 111 25.57 -57.80 -34.00
C ALA A 111 24.48 -56.80 -34.43
N GLU A 112 23.63 -57.17 -35.39
CA GLU A 112 22.49 -56.36 -35.84
C GLU A 112 21.47 -56.16 -34.72
N VAL A 113 21.06 -57.25 -34.05
CA VAL A 113 20.11 -57.18 -32.92
C VAL A 113 20.70 -56.38 -31.75
N LYS A 114 21.99 -56.53 -31.45
CA LYS A 114 22.68 -55.74 -30.42
C LYS A 114 22.72 -54.25 -30.78
N ALA A 115 22.95 -53.92 -32.05
CA ALA A 115 22.92 -52.53 -32.52
C ALA A 115 21.52 -51.92 -32.35
N GLY A 116 20.47 -52.65 -32.74
CA GLY A 116 19.07 -52.24 -32.54
C GLY A 116 18.72 -52.05 -31.07
N LEU A 117 19.08 -53.00 -30.20
CA LEU A 117 18.88 -52.89 -28.76
C LEU A 117 19.60 -51.68 -28.17
N LYS A 118 20.82 -51.39 -28.63
CA LYS A 118 21.60 -50.24 -28.15
C LYS A 118 20.95 -48.92 -28.57
N ALA A 119 20.45 -48.82 -29.80
CA ALA A 119 19.72 -47.64 -30.26
C ALA A 119 18.46 -47.41 -29.43
N LEU A 120 17.65 -48.45 -29.21
CA LEU A 120 16.43 -48.35 -28.41
C LEU A 120 16.74 -47.96 -26.95
N LYS A 121 17.79 -48.52 -26.36
CA LYS A 121 18.23 -48.12 -25.01
C LYS A 121 18.61 -46.64 -24.92
N GLN A 122 19.27 -46.10 -25.95
CA GLN A 122 19.63 -44.69 -26.00
C GLN A 122 18.39 -43.80 -26.15
N GLU A 123 17.43 -44.22 -26.98
CA GLU A 123 16.15 -43.52 -27.14
C GLU A 123 15.34 -43.49 -25.84
N VAL A 124 15.19 -44.64 -25.16
CA VAL A 124 14.50 -44.72 -23.88
C VAL A 124 15.21 -43.87 -22.82
N ALA A 125 16.54 -43.91 -22.75
CA ALA A 125 17.30 -43.07 -21.84
C ALA A 125 17.07 -41.58 -22.11
N ALA A 126 17.06 -41.16 -23.37
CA ALA A 126 16.76 -39.78 -23.75
C ALA A 126 15.34 -39.39 -23.34
N MET A 127 14.34 -40.24 -23.59
CA MET A 127 12.95 -40.02 -23.20
C MET A 127 12.79 -39.87 -21.68
N VAL A 128 13.48 -40.70 -20.89
CA VAL A 128 13.48 -40.59 -19.42
C VAL A 128 14.06 -39.24 -18.97
N THR A 129 15.20 -38.82 -19.53
CA THR A 129 15.79 -37.51 -19.18
C THR A 129 14.88 -36.33 -19.55
N GLU A 130 14.18 -36.43 -20.68
CA GLU A 130 13.21 -35.42 -21.09
C GLU A 130 11.99 -35.38 -20.16
N LEU A 131 11.46 -36.55 -19.79
CA LEU A 131 10.35 -36.67 -18.83
C LEU A 131 10.72 -36.10 -17.46
N GLU A 132 11.93 -36.38 -16.96
CA GLU A 132 12.41 -35.80 -15.70
C GLU A 132 12.51 -34.27 -15.78
N SER A 133 13.06 -33.75 -16.88
CA SER A 133 13.17 -32.31 -17.10
C SER A 133 11.80 -31.63 -17.12
N ARG A 134 10.87 -32.17 -17.92
CA ARG A 134 9.49 -31.69 -18.03
C ARG A 134 8.75 -31.80 -16.69
N GLY A 135 8.96 -32.89 -15.94
CA GLY A 135 8.38 -33.09 -14.61
C GLY A 135 8.84 -32.02 -13.61
N ARG A 136 10.15 -31.70 -13.59
CA ARG A 136 10.69 -30.63 -12.74
C ARG A 136 10.15 -29.25 -13.13
N GLU A 137 10.05 -28.98 -14.43
CA GLU A 137 9.47 -27.74 -14.92
C GLU A 137 7.99 -27.60 -14.54
N LEU A 138 7.22 -28.67 -14.70
CA LEU A 138 5.81 -28.73 -14.33
C LEU A 138 5.63 -28.47 -12.81
N SER A 139 6.45 -29.09 -11.96
CA SER A 139 6.42 -28.86 -10.51
C SER A 139 6.61 -27.38 -10.17
N ARG A 140 7.63 -26.73 -10.74
CA ARG A 140 7.91 -25.31 -10.52
C ARG A 140 6.77 -24.42 -10.99
N ARG A 141 6.21 -24.70 -12.17
CA ARG A 141 5.06 -23.95 -12.71
C ARG A 141 3.83 -24.11 -11.82
N TYR A 142 3.58 -25.33 -11.34
CA TYR A 142 2.48 -25.62 -10.45
C TYR A 142 2.61 -24.87 -9.11
N GLU A 143 3.79 -24.90 -8.49
CA GLU A 143 4.09 -24.13 -7.27
C GLU A 143 3.88 -22.63 -7.48
N ALA A 144 4.35 -22.08 -8.60
CA ALA A 144 4.15 -20.67 -8.93
C ALA A 144 2.66 -20.31 -9.06
N VAL A 145 1.88 -21.14 -9.77
CA VAL A 145 0.43 -20.96 -9.90
C VAL A 145 -0.26 -21.04 -8.55
N GLN A 146 0.16 -21.94 -7.66
CA GLN A 146 -0.40 -22.04 -6.31
C GLN A 146 -0.12 -20.78 -5.48
N LEU A 147 1.12 -20.27 -5.52
CA LEU A 147 1.49 -19.03 -4.83
C LEU A 147 0.70 -17.83 -5.36
N ASP A 148 0.57 -17.70 -6.68
CA ASP A 148 -0.16 -16.60 -7.28
C ASP A 148 -1.66 -16.71 -7.01
N THR A 149 -2.22 -17.93 -6.99
CA THR A 149 -3.61 -18.17 -6.59
C THR A 149 -3.86 -17.73 -5.14
N ALA A 150 -2.93 -18.01 -4.22
CA ALA A 150 -3.03 -17.56 -2.83
C ALA A 150 -2.97 -16.02 -2.73
N LYS A 151 -2.06 -15.36 -3.46
CA LYS A 151 -2.02 -13.88 -3.52
C LYS A 151 -3.32 -13.31 -4.08
N LEU A 152 -3.88 -13.94 -5.11
CA LEU A 152 -5.12 -13.51 -5.75
C LEU A 152 -6.32 -13.64 -4.80
N GLN A 153 -6.31 -14.61 -3.88
CA GLN A 153 -7.32 -14.76 -2.83
C GLN A 153 -7.28 -13.60 -1.81
N ASP A 154 -6.08 -13.13 -1.47
CA ASP A 154 -5.90 -12.04 -0.50
C ASP A 154 -6.18 -10.64 -1.07
N LEU A 155 -5.93 -10.44 -2.36
CA LEU A 155 -5.98 -9.14 -3.01
C LEU A 155 -7.33 -8.41 -2.83
N PRO A 156 -8.50 -9.05 -3.06
CA PRO A 156 -9.79 -8.38 -2.91
C PRO A 156 -10.03 -7.82 -1.51
N ALA A 157 -9.61 -8.56 -0.46
CA ALA A 157 -9.75 -8.09 0.93
C ALA A 157 -8.86 -6.87 1.18
N LYS A 158 -7.59 -6.91 0.73
CA LYS A 158 -6.65 -5.79 0.83
C LYS A 158 -7.12 -4.57 0.05
N THR A 159 -7.71 -4.76 -1.13
CA THR A 159 -8.26 -3.65 -1.92
C THR A 159 -9.43 -2.99 -1.19
N ARG A 160 -10.36 -3.77 -0.63
CA ARG A 160 -11.48 -3.23 0.17
C ARG A 160 -10.99 -2.47 1.41
N GLU A 161 -9.97 -2.99 2.09
CA GLU A 161 -9.36 -2.33 3.24
C GLU A 161 -8.73 -0.98 2.85
N LEU A 162 -7.99 -0.93 1.74
CA LEU A 162 -7.39 0.30 1.23
C LEU A 162 -8.45 1.31 0.76
N GLU A 163 -9.50 0.85 0.08
CA GLU A 163 -10.62 1.70 -0.33
C GLU A 163 -11.32 2.32 0.88
N ALA A 164 -11.63 1.52 1.91
CA ALA A 164 -12.22 2.00 3.16
C ALA A 164 -11.31 3.03 3.86
N ARG A 165 -9.99 2.80 3.89
CA ARG A 165 -9.03 3.78 4.44
C ARG A 165 -8.99 5.07 3.63
N VAL A 166 -9.02 4.98 2.30
CA VAL A 166 -9.07 6.16 1.43
C VAL A 166 -10.35 6.95 1.66
N GLU A 167 -11.49 6.29 1.79
CA GLU A 167 -12.77 6.93 2.11
C GLU A 167 -12.74 7.60 3.49
N GLN A 168 -12.21 6.93 4.52
CA GLN A 168 -12.02 7.52 5.85
C GLN A 168 -11.12 8.75 5.80
N LEU A 169 -10.02 8.70 5.07
CA LEU A 169 -9.11 9.84 4.91
C LEU A 169 -9.80 11.00 4.19
N ARG A 170 -10.57 10.71 3.12
CA ARG A 170 -11.36 11.73 2.41
C ARG A 170 -12.43 12.34 3.30
N ALA A 171 -13.19 11.54 4.04
CA ALA A 171 -14.18 12.03 4.99
C ALA A 171 -13.55 12.89 6.08
N THR A 172 -12.40 12.50 6.62
CA THR A 172 -11.65 13.29 7.61
C THR A 172 -11.17 14.62 7.00
N GLN A 173 -10.72 14.59 5.75
CA GLN A 173 -10.27 15.77 5.00
C GLN A 173 -11.41 16.72 4.60
N ASP A 174 -12.63 16.21 4.45
CA ASP A 174 -13.82 17.01 4.13
C ASP A 174 -14.55 17.53 5.39
N LEU A 175 -14.50 16.81 6.52
CA LEU A 175 -15.01 17.25 7.82
C LEU A 175 -14.11 18.31 8.47
N SER A 176 -12.80 18.26 8.21
CA SER A 176 -11.93 19.39 8.48
C SER A 176 -12.31 20.47 7.47
N GLY A 177 -13.13 21.46 7.89
CA GLY A 177 -13.50 22.66 7.14
C GLY A 177 -12.29 23.56 6.84
N ALA A 178 -11.25 22.97 6.30
CA ALA A 178 -9.87 23.39 6.38
C ALA A 178 -9.49 24.11 5.10
N ASN A 179 -9.05 25.35 5.31
CA ASN A 179 -8.35 26.23 4.38
C ASN A 179 -8.06 25.61 3.00
N PRO A 180 -8.57 26.16 1.89
CA PRO A 180 -8.37 25.62 0.54
C PRO A 180 -6.89 25.45 0.15
N GLY A 181 -5.96 26.13 0.85
CA GLY A 181 -4.52 25.94 0.72
C GLY A 181 -3.98 24.57 1.19
N LEU A 182 -4.74 23.83 2.02
CA LEU A 182 -4.38 22.49 2.50
C LEU A 182 -4.82 21.36 1.55
N LYS A 183 -5.65 21.69 0.54
CA LYS A 183 -6.10 20.76 -0.51
C LYS A 183 -5.26 20.85 -1.79
N LEU A 184 -4.10 21.50 -1.72
CA LEU A 184 -3.25 21.74 -2.88
C LEU A 184 -2.30 20.56 -3.16
N PRO A 185 -2.03 20.23 -4.44
CA PRO A 185 -0.96 19.32 -4.82
C PRO A 185 0.40 19.78 -4.29
N LEU A 186 1.30 18.84 -4.04
CA LEU A 186 2.62 19.09 -3.43
C LEU A 186 3.40 20.25 -4.08
N ALA A 187 3.40 20.32 -5.41
CA ALA A 187 4.06 21.41 -6.13
C ALA A 187 3.47 22.79 -5.81
N LYS A 188 2.14 22.89 -5.70
CA LYS A 188 1.44 24.15 -5.36
C LYS A 188 1.61 24.50 -3.88
N THR A 189 1.69 23.52 -2.98
CA THR A 189 1.99 23.78 -1.56
C THR A 189 3.39 24.33 -1.37
N LEU A 190 4.40 23.79 -2.08
CA LEU A 190 5.77 24.30 -2.03
C LEU A 190 5.82 25.75 -2.51
N GLY A 191 5.18 26.07 -3.64
CA GLY A 191 5.10 27.45 -4.13
C GLY A 191 4.39 28.41 -3.17
N LEU A 192 3.34 27.98 -2.46
CA LEU A 192 2.70 28.79 -1.42
C LEU A 192 3.61 29.01 -0.21
N VAL A 193 4.37 28.00 0.20
CA VAL A 193 5.33 28.10 1.31
C VAL A 193 6.42 29.11 0.97
N GLU A 194 6.95 29.07 -0.26
CA GLU A 194 7.95 30.05 -0.73
C GLU A 194 7.39 31.48 -0.73
N ARG A 195 6.17 31.68 -1.25
CA ARG A 195 5.51 33.00 -1.23
C ARG A 195 5.33 33.52 0.19
N ARG A 196 4.80 32.69 1.10
CA ARG A 196 4.63 33.09 2.51
C ARG A 196 5.95 33.38 3.20
N ARG A 197 7.03 32.65 2.87
CA ARG A 197 8.38 32.95 3.38
C ARG A 197 8.89 34.29 2.87
N ALA A 198 8.67 34.60 1.58
CA ALA A 198 9.05 35.90 1.03
C ALA A 198 8.26 37.05 1.68
N GLU A 199 6.95 36.89 1.87
CA GLU A 199 6.10 37.84 2.59
C GLU A 199 6.56 38.04 4.04
N GLN A 200 6.88 36.95 4.76
CA GLN A 200 7.42 37.03 6.12
C GLN A 200 8.75 37.79 6.16
N GLN A 201 9.63 37.59 5.18
CA GLN A 201 10.89 38.33 5.10
C GLN A 201 10.67 39.82 4.80
N GLN A 202 9.71 40.16 3.95
CA GLN A 202 9.33 41.54 3.68
C GLN A 202 8.78 42.23 4.94
N LEU A 203 7.82 41.59 5.61
CA LEU A 203 7.26 42.09 6.87
C LEU A 203 8.31 42.24 7.97
N ALA A 204 9.27 41.30 8.06
CA ALA A 204 10.38 41.40 9.01
C ALA A 204 11.26 42.64 8.73
N ARG A 205 11.57 42.91 7.45
CA ARG A 205 12.33 44.12 7.05
C ARG A 205 11.55 45.40 7.33
N GLU A 206 10.24 45.41 7.06
CA GLU A 206 9.38 46.55 7.38
C GLU A 206 9.30 46.80 8.89
N LEU A 207 9.17 45.75 9.69
CA LEU A 207 9.21 45.83 11.14
C LEU A 207 10.54 46.38 11.64
N GLU A 208 11.67 45.91 11.11
CA GLU A 208 13.00 46.40 11.47
C GLU A 208 13.17 47.89 11.09
N ALA A 209 12.71 48.29 9.91
CA ALA A 209 12.72 49.68 9.47
C ALA A 209 11.82 50.58 10.33
N LEU A 210 10.66 50.08 10.76
CA LEU A 210 9.78 50.80 11.68
C LEU A 210 10.39 50.89 13.08
N GLN A 211 10.95 49.80 13.62
CA GLN A 211 11.65 49.78 14.90
C GLN A 211 12.82 50.78 14.92
N ALA A 212 13.56 50.93 13.83
CA ALA A 212 14.61 51.94 13.70
C ALA A 212 14.09 53.39 13.72
N LYS A 213 12.85 53.63 13.26
CA LYS A 213 12.22 54.96 13.24
C LYS A 213 11.55 55.34 14.56
N VAL A 214 11.08 54.37 15.34
CA VAL A 214 10.44 54.57 16.65
C VAL A 214 11.26 55.46 17.60
N PRO A 215 12.55 55.22 17.88
CA PRO A 215 13.29 56.02 18.85
C PRO A 215 13.50 57.47 18.40
N ARG A 216 13.62 57.71 17.09
CA ARG A 216 13.71 59.07 16.54
C ARG A 216 12.40 59.82 16.72
N LYS A 217 11.28 59.17 16.41
CA LYS A 217 9.93 59.74 16.62
C LYS A 217 9.59 59.94 18.09
N GLN A 218 10.04 59.06 18.98
CA GLN A 218 9.93 59.26 20.43
C GLN A 218 10.70 60.50 20.88
N LYS A 219 11.97 60.67 20.46
CA LYS A 219 12.75 61.87 20.78
C LYS A 219 12.15 63.16 20.21
N GLU A 220 11.62 63.12 18.99
CA GLU A 220 10.89 64.25 18.39
C GLU A 220 9.62 64.59 19.19
N ALA A 221 8.85 63.58 19.62
CA ALA A 221 7.66 63.78 20.43
C ALA A 221 7.99 64.34 21.82
N GLU A 222 9.02 63.82 22.49
CA GLU A 222 9.52 64.34 23.77
C GLU A 222 9.96 65.80 23.64
N ARG A 223 10.70 66.14 22.58
CA ARG A 223 11.11 67.53 22.31
C ARG A 223 9.91 68.44 22.12
N LEU A 224 8.95 68.06 21.28
CA LEU A 224 7.73 68.84 21.06
C LEU A 224 6.90 68.96 22.35
N GLN A 225 6.87 67.94 23.19
CA GLN A 225 6.19 67.99 24.48
C GLN A 225 6.85 68.99 25.44
N VAL A 226 8.19 69.04 25.47
CA VAL A 226 8.94 70.06 26.21
C VAL A 226 8.69 71.46 25.65
N GLU A 227 8.61 71.63 24.33
CA GLU A 227 8.31 72.91 23.67
C GLU A 227 6.85 73.37 23.89
N LEU A 228 5.90 72.43 24.01
CA LEU A 228 4.48 72.72 24.27
C LEU A 228 4.21 73.16 25.71
N GLY A 229 4.94 72.64 26.70
CA GLY A 229 4.80 73.02 28.11
C GLY A 229 4.77 74.55 28.36
N PRO A 230 5.79 75.33 27.94
CA PRO A 230 5.81 76.77 28.12
C PRO A 230 4.76 77.50 27.27
N LEU A 231 4.40 76.97 26.09
CA LEU A 231 3.34 77.56 25.26
C LEU A 231 1.96 77.38 25.90
N GLN A 232 1.70 76.21 26.49
CA GLN A 232 0.47 75.94 27.22
C GLN A 232 0.38 76.77 28.50
N ALA A 233 1.50 76.94 29.22
CA ALA A 233 1.57 77.87 30.36
C ALA A 233 1.28 79.32 29.95
N LYS A 234 1.85 79.79 28.81
CA LYS A 234 1.56 81.12 28.25
C LYS A 234 0.10 81.28 27.83
N LEU A 235 -0.51 80.24 27.27
CA LEU A 235 -1.93 80.24 26.92
C LEU A 235 -2.80 80.28 28.18
N GLN A 236 -2.47 79.51 29.21
CA GLN A 236 -3.17 79.56 30.50
C GLN A 236 -3.03 80.92 31.18
N SER A 237 -1.84 81.52 31.20
CA SER A 237 -1.64 82.86 31.78
C SER A 237 -2.36 83.94 30.97
N SER A 238 -2.34 83.86 29.63
CA SER A 238 -3.05 84.80 28.75
C SER A 238 -4.57 84.67 28.89
N THR A 239 -5.11 83.45 28.93
CA THR A 239 -6.55 83.21 29.14
C THR A 239 -6.99 83.60 30.55
N ALA A 240 -6.16 83.38 31.58
CA ALA A 240 -6.41 83.88 32.93
C ALA A 240 -6.40 85.41 32.97
N ALA A 241 -5.40 86.05 32.36
CA ALA A 241 -5.33 87.51 32.25
C ALA A 241 -6.53 88.10 31.48
N ALA A 242 -6.96 87.46 30.38
CA ALA A 242 -8.14 87.84 29.62
C ALA A 242 -9.43 87.67 30.44
N ARG A 243 -9.59 86.57 31.18
CA ARG A 243 -10.72 86.35 32.09
C ARG A 243 -10.73 87.34 33.24
N GLU A 244 -9.58 87.67 33.81
CA GLU A 244 -9.48 88.72 34.83
C GLU A 244 -9.78 90.11 34.26
N ALA A 245 -9.33 90.42 33.05
CA ALA A 245 -9.66 91.68 32.38
C ALA A 245 -11.16 91.77 32.08
N GLN A 246 -11.79 90.66 31.68
CA GLN A 246 -13.23 90.57 31.50
C GLN A 246 -13.97 90.72 32.82
N ARG A 247 -13.55 90.03 33.89
CA ARG A 247 -14.10 90.23 35.24
C ARG A 247 -13.91 91.65 35.76
N ARG A 248 -12.78 92.31 35.47
CA ARG A 248 -12.54 93.72 35.84
C ARG A 248 -13.45 94.66 35.04
N LYS A 249 -13.73 94.38 33.77
CA LYS A 249 -14.74 95.11 32.98
C LYS A 249 -16.15 94.88 33.54
N ASP A 250 -16.54 93.63 33.77
CA ASP A 250 -17.86 93.29 34.28
C ASP A 250 -18.08 93.83 35.69
N ALA A 251 -17.05 93.87 36.55
CA ALA A 251 -17.10 94.52 37.86
C ALA A 251 -17.14 96.05 37.77
N ALA A 252 -16.46 96.66 36.80
CA ALA A 252 -16.50 98.11 36.58
C ALA A 252 -17.85 98.58 36.01
N PHE A 253 -18.52 97.75 35.20
CA PHE A 253 -19.85 98.06 34.65
C PHE A 253 -21.01 97.53 35.52
N GLY A 254 -20.78 96.50 36.33
CA GLY A 254 -21.81 95.85 37.15
C GLY A 254 -22.21 96.62 38.41
N GLY A 255 -21.37 97.52 38.92
CA GLY A 255 -21.73 98.35 40.09
C GLY A 255 -22.70 99.49 39.76
N VAL A 256 -22.60 100.07 38.55
CA VAL A 256 -23.41 101.24 38.17
C VAL A 256 -24.84 100.83 37.78
N ALA A 257 -25.02 99.64 37.20
CA ALA A 257 -26.35 99.14 36.84
C ALA A 257 -27.15 98.66 38.08
N ASP A 258 -26.51 97.95 39.01
CA ASP A 258 -27.18 97.47 40.23
C ASP A 258 -27.57 98.61 41.18
N ASP A 259 -26.75 99.67 41.30
CA ASP A 259 -27.11 100.84 42.10
C ASP A 259 -28.31 101.61 41.50
N LEU A 260 -28.42 101.65 40.17
CA LEU A 260 -29.57 102.25 39.49
C LEU A 260 -30.83 101.40 39.63
N GLU A 261 -30.72 100.07 39.54
CA GLU A 261 -31.86 99.17 39.76
C GLU A 261 -32.34 99.18 41.22
N GLN A 262 -31.44 99.20 42.19
CA GLN A 262 -31.80 99.29 43.61
C GLN A 262 -32.48 100.62 43.92
N ARG A 263 -32.00 101.73 43.36
CA ARG A 263 -32.69 103.03 43.44
C ARG A 263 -34.06 102.97 42.79
N ALA A 264 -34.19 102.42 41.59
CA ALA A 264 -35.48 102.32 40.90
C ALA A 264 -36.50 101.46 41.69
N ARG A 265 -36.06 100.37 42.32
CA ARG A 265 -36.91 99.55 43.21
C ARG A 265 -37.33 100.32 44.46
N TRP A 266 -36.41 101.10 45.06
CA TRP A 266 -36.74 101.94 46.20
C TRP A 266 -37.73 103.05 45.84
N TRP A 267 -37.55 103.71 44.68
CA TRP A 267 -38.48 104.72 44.18
C TRP A 267 -39.87 104.13 43.85
N ARG A 268 -39.94 102.93 43.27
CA ARG A 268 -41.24 102.25 43.07
C ARG A 268 -41.90 101.84 44.38
N ALA A 269 -41.14 101.34 45.34
CA ALA A 269 -41.67 100.96 46.64
C ALA A 269 -42.15 102.19 47.44
N SER A 270 -41.44 103.32 47.36
CA SER A 270 -41.87 104.57 47.99
C SER A 270 -43.10 105.17 47.28
N GLU A 271 -43.18 105.05 45.96
CA GLU A 271 -44.37 105.40 45.18
C GLU A 271 -45.59 104.56 45.58
N ASP A 272 -45.44 103.23 45.72
CA ASP A 272 -46.53 102.33 46.15
C ASP A 272 -47.02 102.63 47.58
N VAL A 273 -46.11 102.96 48.50
CA VAL A 273 -46.48 103.36 49.88
C VAL A 273 -47.21 104.70 49.88
N LEU A 274 -46.74 105.69 49.11
CA LEU A 274 -47.39 106.99 49.00
C LEU A 274 -48.78 106.88 48.36
N LYS A 275 -48.95 106.02 47.34
CA LYS A 275 -50.25 105.74 46.73
C LYS A 275 -51.24 105.11 47.71
N ARG A 276 -50.78 104.22 48.60
CA ARG A 276 -51.62 103.58 49.64
C ARG A 276 -52.04 104.52 50.77
N VAL A 277 -51.22 105.52 51.11
CA VAL A 277 -51.52 106.47 52.20
C VAL A 277 -52.44 107.62 51.74
N LEU A 278 -52.43 107.94 50.44
CA LEU A 278 -53.18 109.07 49.88
C LEU A 278 -54.50 108.69 49.19
N ASP A 279 -54.92 107.42 49.24
CA ASP A 279 -56.16 106.92 48.59
C ASP A 279 -56.31 107.35 47.11
N LEU A 280 -55.18 107.48 46.41
CA LEU A 280 -55.15 107.83 45.00
C LEU A 280 -55.39 106.57 44.17
N LYS A 281 -56.64 106.40 43.70
CA LYS A 281 -56.99 105.36 42.71
C LYS A 281 -56.26 105.62 41.39
N THR A 282 -55.26 104.77 41.09
CA THR A 282 -55.16 103.85 39.92
C THR A 282 -53.85 103.10 40.00
#